data_AF-A0A0B8PF17-F1
#
_entry.id   AF-A0A0B8PF17-F1
#
_cell.length_a   1.000
_cell.length_b   1.000
_cell.length_c   1.000
_cell.angle_alpha   90.00
_cell.angle_beta   90.00
_cell.angle_gamma   90.00
#
_symmetry.space_group_name_H-M   'P 1'
#
loop_
_entity.id
_entity.type
_entity.pdbx_description
1 polymer ?
#
loop_
_entity_poly.entity_id
_entity_poly.type
_entity_poly.pdbx_seq_one_letter_code
_entity_poly.pdbx_strand_id
1 'polypeptide(L)'
;MRKHQYGFTLIELMIVVAIIGILSAVGVPMYQDYVKKSELASGTATLRGLITKTELYLLDHGSFPANLSDIQTSSAAGGTLGTISIQGSNQLLFSFDNNNSALANTSIAFSRDATSGWSCSISGAANVTRPKGCQ
;
A
#
# COMPACT_ATOMS: atom_id res chain seq x y z
N MET A 1 28.45 51.06 6.15
CA MET A 1 26.98 51.03 6.11
C MET A 1 26.48 49.91 7.02
N ARG A 2 25.86 50.22 8.17
CA ARG A 2 25.26 49.19 9.03
C ARG A 2 23.93 48.76 8.41
N LYS A 3 23.85 47.53 7.91
CA LYS A 3 22.58 46.92 7.49
C LYS A 3 21.70 46.81 8.74
N HIS A 4 20.53 47.46 8.74
CA HIS A 4 19.50 47.21 9.74
C HIS A 4 19.10 45.74 9.66
N GLN A 5 19.26 45.00 10.75
CA GLN A 5 18.71 43.66 10.87
C GLN A 5 17.23 43.80 11.17
N TYR A 6 16.39 43.55 10.16
CA TYR A 6 14.95 43.39 10.34
C TYR A 6 14.72 42.04 11.02
N GLY A 7 14.55 42.05 12.34
CA GLY A 7 14.15 40.89 13.12
C GLY A 7 12.64 40.66 13.04
N PHE A 8 12.22 39.40 13.09
CA PHE A 8 10.81 39.00 13.25
C PHE A 8 10.36 39.31 14.68
N THR A 9 9.15 39.85 14.86
CA THR A 9 8.61 40.08 16.21
C THR A 9 8.12 38.77 16.83
N LEU A 10 8.18 38.68 18.16
CA LEU A 10 7.64 37.52 18.88
C LEU A 10 6.14 37.33 18.64
N ILE A 11 5.40 38.43 18.45
CA ILE A 11 3.96 38.38 18.19
C ILE A 11 3.66 37.86 16.79
N GLU A 12 4.44 38.25 15.77
CA GLU A 12 4.30 37.69 14.42
C GLU A 12 4.57 36.19 14.42
N LEU A 13 5.60 35.74 15.14
CA LEU A 13 5.92 34.32 15.24
C LEU A 13 4.80 33.53 15.95
N MET A 14 4.23 34.07 17.04
CA MET A 14 3.11 33.43 17.74
C MET A 14 1.87 33.26 16.86
N ILE A 15 1.51 34.27 16.07
CA ILE A 15 0.35 34.19 15.16
C ILE A 15 0.60 33.16 14.06
N VAL A 16 1.81 33.12 13.49
CA VAL A 16 2.17 32.13 12.47
C VAL A 16 2.07 30.70 13.01
N VAL A 17 2.58 30.45 14.23
CA VAL A 17 2.47 29.13 14.86
C VAL A 17 1.01 28.76 15.14
N ALA A 18 0.17 29.71 15.57
CA ALA A 18 -1.25 29.46 15.78
C ALA A 18 -1.97 29.05 14.49
N ILE A 19 -1.69 29.73 13.37
CA ILE A 19 -2.29 29.42 12.06
C ILE A 19 -1.81 28.05 11.56
N ILE A 20 -0.50 27.76 11.64
CA ILE A 20 0.06 26.46 11.24
C ILE A 20 -0.52 25.34 12.13
N GLY A 21 -0.73 25.60 13.42
CA GLY A 21 -1.39 24.69 14.34
C GLY A 21 -2.79 24.27 13.85
N ILE A 22 -3.63 25.23 13.49
CA ILE A 22 -4.98 24.96 12.96
C ILE A 22 -4.92 24.17 11.64
N LEU A 23 -4.06 24.59 10.71
CA LEU A 23 -3.93 23.93 9.41
C LEU A 23 -3.41 22.50 9.54
N SER A 24 -2.44 22.26 10.43
CA SER A 24 -1.86 20.92 10.65
C SER A 24 -2.84 19.94 11.27
N ALA A 25 -3.73 20.39 12.16
CA ALA A 25 -4.75 19.55 12.78
C ALA A 25 -5.68 18.88 11.74
N VAL A 26 -5.92 19.55 10.62
CA VAL A 26 -6.77 19.05 9.53
C VAL A 26 -5.94 18.44 8.40
N GLY A 27 -4.78 19.00 8.09
CA GLY A 27 -3.93 18.56 6.98
C GLY A 27 -3.22 17.23 7.24
N VAL A 28 -2.72 16.99 8.45
CA VAL A 28 -2.01 15.76 8.80
C VAL A 28 -2.88 14.51 8.67
N PRO A 29 -4.11 14.42 9.23
CA PRO A 29 -4.92 13.21 9.08
C PRO A 29 -5.30 12.95 7.61
N MET A 30 -5.62 14.00 6.84
CA MET A 30 -5.90 13.83 5.40
C MET A 30 -4.69 13.31 4.61
N TYR A 31 -3.49 13.80 4.92
CA TYR A 31 -2.27 13.30 4.30
C TYR A 31 -2.01 11.83 4.64
N GLN A 32 -2.20 11.43 5.90
CA GLN A 32 -2.05 10.04 6.33
C GLN A 32 -3.00 9.09 5.59
N ASP A 33 -4.26 9.49 5.40
CA ASP A 33 -5.23 8.68 4.65
C ASP A 33 -4.89 8.59 3.16
N TYR A 34 -4.34 9.65 2.58
CA TYR A 34 -3.83 9.62 1.19
C TYR A 34 -2.65 8.66 1.03
N VAL A 35 -1.71 8.65 1.99
CA VAL A 35 -0.57 7.72 1.98
C VAL A 35 -1.06 6.27 2.08
N LYS A 36 -1.96 5.96 3.02
CA LYS A 36 -2.58 4.62 3.14
C LYS A 36 -3.24 4.18 1.83
N LYS A 37 -4.02 5.06 1.20
CA LYS A 37 -4.66 4.74 -0.10
C LYS A 37 -3.63 4.47 -1.20
N SER A 38 -2.54 5.23 -1.22
CA SER A 38 -1.46 5.10 -2.21
C SER A 38 -0.68 3.80 -2.03
N GLU A 39 -0.40 3.41 -0.79
CA GLU A 39 0.25 2.14 -0.46
C GLU A 39 -0.65 0.94 -0.83
N LEU A 40 -1.95 0.99 -0.53
CA LEU A 40 -2.91 -0.03 -0.99
C LEU A 40 -2.91 -0.16 -2.51
N ALA A 41 -2.96 0.96 -3.23
CA ALA A 41 -2.94 0.96 -4.68
C ALA A 41 -1.63 0.33 -5.22
N SER A 42 -0.49 0.68 -4.62
CA SER A 42 0.82 0.11 -4.96
C SER A 42 0.84 -1.41 -4.76
N GLY A 43 0.44 -1.90 -3.58
CA GLY A 43 0.37 -3.34 -3.30
C GLY A 43 -0.55 -4.09 -4.26
N THR A 44 -1.73 -3.52 -4.56
CA THR A 44 -2.64 -4.13 -5.56
C THR A 44 -2.05 -4.15 -6.96
N ALA A 45 -1.33 -3.11 -7.38
CA ALA A 45 -0.69 -3.05 -8.70
C ALA A 45 0.41 -4.10 -8.82
N THR A 46 1.23 -4.27 -7.78
CA THR A 46 2.27 -5.30 -7.71
C THR A 46 1.66 -6.70 -7.88
N LEU A 47 0.60 -7.03 -7.14
CA LEU A 47 -0.07 -8.32 -7.29
C LEU A 47 -0.72 -8.49 -8.67
N ARG A 48 -1.35 -7.45 -9.23
CA ARG A 48 -1.92 -7.51 -10.58
C ARG A 48 -0.89 -7.83 -11.65
N GLY A 49 0.34 -7.34 -11.52
CA GLY A 49 1.44 -7.71 -12.42
C GLY A 49 1.82 -9.19 -12.32
N LEU A 50 1.60 -9.82 -11.16
CA LEU A 50 1.88 -11.25 -10.96
C LEU A 50 0.74 -12.15 -11.43
N ILE A 51 -0.52 -11.68 -11.40
CA ILE A 51 -1.67 -12.45 -11.88
C ILE A 51 -1.43 -13.00 -13.29
N THR A 52 -0.95 -12.17 -14.22
CA THR A 52 -0.65 -12.61 -15.59
C THR A 52 0.39 -13.74 -15.62
N LYS A 53 1.46 -13.64 -14.81
CA LYS A 53 2.49 -14.67 -14.73
C LYS A 53 1.96 -15.97 -14.12
N THR A 54 1.13 -15.85 -13.09
CA THR A 54 0.46 -16.97 -12.45
C THR A 54 -0.52 -17.67 -13.39
N GLU A 55 -1.24 -16.91 -14.23
CA GLU A 55 -2.15 -17.48 -15.21
C GLU A 55 -1.41 -18.23 -16.32
N LEU A 56 -0.29 -17.69 -16.80
CA LEU A 56 0.58 -18.37 -17.75
C LEU A 56 1.12 -19.69 -17.17
N TYR A 57 1.61 -19.66 -15.93
CA TYR A 57 2.09 -20.87 -15.26
C TYR A 57 0.98 -21.93 -15.14
N LEU A 58 -0.22 -21.51 -14.77
CA LEU A 58 -1.37 -22.40 -14.63
C LEU A 58 -1.80 -23.01 -15.97
N LEU A 59 -1.69 -22.27 -17.08
CA LEU A 59 -1.97 -22.78 -18.42
C LEU A 59 -0.95 -23.86 -18.84
N ASP A 60 0.32 -23.68 -18.49
CA ASP A 60 1.40 -24.61 -18.85
C ASP A 60 1.41 -25.88 -17.97
N HIS A 61 1.15 -25.75 -16.67
CA HIS A 61 1.33 -26.82 -15.68
C HIS A 61 0.01 -27.40 -15.16
N GLY A 62 -1.12 -26.75 -15.40
CA GLY A 62 -2.44 -27.16 -14.91
C GLY A 62 -2.65 -26.99 -13.40
N SER A 63 -1.67 -26.49 -12.67
CA SER A 63 -1.73 -26.26 -11.23
C SER A 63 -1.27 -24.84 -10.87
N PHE A 64 -1.75 -24.35 -9.72
CA PHE A 64 -1.31 -23.06 -9.20
C PHE A 64 0.14 -23.15 -8.70
N PRO A 65 0.97 -22.13 -8.93
CA PRO A 65 2.37 -22.15 -8.50
C PRO A 65 2.46 -22.38 -6.98
N ALA A 66 3.38 -23.26 -6.57
CA ALA A 66 3.63 -23.51 -5.15
C ALA A 66 4.65 -22.52 -4.58
N ASN A 67 5.55 -22.02 -5.43
CA ASN A 67 6.62 -21.10 -5.05
C ASN A 67 6.61 -19.83 -5.91
N LEU A 68 7.08 -18.73 -5.33
CA LEU A 68 7.22 -17.47 -6.07
C LEU A 68 8.23 -17.57 -7.23
N SER A 69 9.23 -18.45 -7.11
CA SER A 69 10.20 -18.72 -8.16
C SER A 69 9.56 -19.27 -9.43
N ASP A 70 8.45 -20.02 -9.30
CA ASP A 70 7.71 -20.62 -10.41
C ASP A 70 7.11 -19.55 -11.34
N ILE A 71 6.81 -18.37 -10.77
CA ILE A 71 6.34 -17.18 -11.50
C ILE A 71 7.41 -16.10 -11.63
N GLN A 72 8.69 -16.48 -11.51
CA GLN A 72 9.85 -15.60 -11.68
C GLN A 72 9.73 -14.34 -10.80
N THR A 73 9.36 -14.52 -9.53
CA THR A 73 9.25 -13.44 -8.54
C THR A 73 9.80 -13.88 -7.19
N SER A 74 9.96 -12.93 -6.28
CA SER A 74 10.41 -13.17 -4.91
C SER A 74 9.54 -12.41 -3.92
N SER A 75 9.60 -12.80 -2.65
CA SER A 75 8.87 -12.11 -1.59
C SER A 75 9.29 -10.65 -1.45
N ALA A 76 10.53 -10.32 -1.83
CA ALA A 76 11.08 -8.97 -1.82
C ALA A 76 10.59 -8.08 -2.99
N ALA A 77 9.85 -8.63 -3.97
CA ALA A 77 9.30 -7.83 -5.06
C ALA A 77 8.21 -6.83 -4.59
N GLY A 78 7.74 -6.95 -3.35
CA GLY A 78 6.91 -5.94 -2.70
C GLY A 78 7.67 -4.70 -2.20
N GLY A 79 9.00 -4.70 -2.33
CA GLY A 79 9.86 -3.60 -1.95
C GLY A 79 9.86 -3.36 -0.45
N THR A 80 9.99 -2.10 -0.06
CA THR A 80 10.00 -1.68 1.35
C THR A 80 8.62 -1.70 2.00
N LEU A 81 7.55 -1.75 1.19
CA LEU A 81 6.17 -1.65 1.66
C LEU A 81 5.65 -2.97 2.24
N GLY A 82 6.22 -4.11 1.83
CA GLY A 82 5.70 -5.40 2.23
C GLY A 82 6.30 -6.56 1.45
N THR A 83 5.76 -7.75 1.74
CA THR A 83 6.21 -8.99 1.12
C THR A 83 5.09 -9.69 0.37
N ILE A 84 5.47 -10.40 -0.69
CA ILE A 84 4.57 -11.24 -1.46
C ILE A 84 4.73 -12.68 -0.99
N SER A 85 3.63 -13.43 -0.95
CA SER A 85 3.61 -14.86 -0.66
C SER A 85 2.50 -15.54 -1.45
N ILE A 86 2.62 -16.86 -1.61
CA ILE A 86 1.56 -17.70 -2.11
C ILE A 86 0.93 -18.39 -0.92
N GLN A 87 -0.40 -18.35 -0.82
CA GLN A 87 -1.13 -19.01 0.25
C GLN A 87 -2.05 -20.09 -0.36
N GLY A 88 -1.88 -21.33 0.11
CA GLY A 88 -2.64 -22.46 -0.38
C GLY A 88 -2.43 -22.72 -1.88
N SER A 89 -3.48 -23.18 -2.55
CA SER A 89 -3.43 -23.62 -3.95
C SER A 89 -4.12 -22.64 -4.91
N ASN A 90 -4.47 -21.43 -4.48
CA ASN A 90 -5.18 -20.49 -5.35
C ASN A 90 -5.01 -19.01 -5.00
N GLN A 91 -4.13 -18.63 -4.06
CA GLN A 91 -4.09 -17.26 -3.56
C GLN A 91 -2.69 -16.64 -3.62
N LEU A 92 -2.62 -15.41 -4.13
CA LEU A 92 -1.48 -14.51 -4.01
C LEU A 92 -1.76 -13.51 -2.89
N LEU A 93 -0.86 -13.42 -1.92
CA LEU A 93 -0.98 -12.55 -0.76
C LEU A 93 0.15 -11.52 -0.75
N PHE A 94 -0.22 -10.25 -0.58
CA PHE A 94 0.70 -9.16 -0.25
C PHE A 94 0.45 -8.76 1.19
N SER A 95 1.45 -8.91 2.04
CA SER A 95 1.40 -8.45 3.43
C SER A 95 2.19 -7.16 3.55
N PHE A 96 1.55 -6.10 4.06
CA PHE A 96 2.25 -4.85 4.36
C PHE A 96 3.20 -5.03 5.56
N ASP A 97 4.33 -4.32 5.51
CA ASP A 97 5.28 -4.30 6.61
C ASP A 97 4.78 -3.43 7.77
N ASN A 98 4.97 -3.88 9.01
CA ASN A 98 4.44 -3.19 10.19
C ASN A 98 5.20 -1.93 10.58
N ASN A 99 6.45 -1.77 10.13
CA ASN A 99 7.31 -0.64 10.48
C ASN A 99 7.40 0.39 9.37
N ASN A 100 7.18 -0.03 8.11
CA ASN A 100 7.48 0.77 6.93
C ASN A 100 6.24 1.10 6.07
N SER A 101 5.06 0.65 6.48
CA SER A 101 3.78 0.99 5.84
C SER A 101 2.84 1.66 6.85
N ALA A 102 2.05 2.61 6.36
CA ALA A 102 0.95 3.21 7.09
C ALA A 102 -0.23 2.24 7.31
N LEU A 103 -0.17 1.04 6.75
CA LEU A 103 -1.17 -0.03 6.79
C LEU A 103 -0.66 -1.25 7.56
N ALA A 104 -0.12 -1.05 8.77
CA ALA A 104 0.31 -2.17 9.61
C ALA A 104 -0.80 -3.21 9.81
N ASN A 105 -0.43 -4.50 9.80
CA ASN A 105 -1.33 -5.65 9.91
C ASN A 105 -2.41 -5.73 8.82
N THR A 106 -2.19 -5.07 7.68
CA THR A 106 -3.07 -5.17 6.53
C THR A 106 -2.48 -6.12 5.50
N SER A 107 -3.33 -6.86 4.80
CA SER A 107 -2.92 -7.67 3.66
C SER A 107 -3.93 -7.63 2.53
N ILE A 108 -3.43 -7.77 1.30
CA ILE A 108 -4.22 -7.86 0.08
C ILE A 108 -4.08 -9.29 -0.44
N ALA A 109 -5.19 -9.96 -0.67
CA ALA A 109 -5.22 -11.30 -1.23
C ALA A 109 -5.95 -11.28 -2.58
N PHE A 110 -5.31 -11.82 -3.61
CA PHE A 110 -5.96 -12.18 -4.87
C PHE A 110 -6.18 -13.68 -4.88
N SER A 111 -7.44 -14.10 -4.83
CA SER A 111 -7.84 -15.51 -4.86
C SER A 111 -8.37 -15.84 -6.25
N ARG A 112 -7.83 -16.90 -6.85
CA ARG A 112 -8.28 -17.42 -8.13
C ARG A 112 -9.37 -18.47 -7.89
N ASP A 113 -10.53 -18.22 -8.45
CA ASP A 113 -11.60 -19.21 -8.58
C ASP A 113 -11.65 -19.72 -10.02
N ALA A 114 -11.81 -21.03 -10.19
CA ALA A 114 -11.81 -21.65 -11.52
C ALA A 114 -12.98 -21.21 -12.41
N THR A 115 -14.05 -20.68 -11.82
CA THR A 115 -15.30 -20.35 -12.50
C THR A 115 -15.56 -18.84 -12.57
N SER A 116 -15.28 -18.14 -11.48
CA SER A 116 -15.55 -16.70 -11.32
C SER A 116 -14.31 -15.81 -11.55
N GLY A 117 -13.15 -16.42 -11.80
CA GLY A 117 -11.91 -15.71 -12.10
C GLY A 117 -11.22 -15.15 -10.84
N TRP A 118 -10.54 -14.02 -10.99
CA TRP A 118 -9.75 -13.43 -9.90
C TRP A 118 -10.62 -12.52 -9.03
N SER A 119 -10.68 -12.84 -7.74
CA SER A 119 -11.29 -12.01 -6.71
C SER A 119 -10.21 -11.37 -5.83
N CYS A 120 -10.43 -10.13 -5.42
CA CYS A 120 -9.51 -9.41 -4.54
C CYS A 120 -10.17 -9.12 -3.20
N SER A 121 -9.51 -9.48 -2.11
CA SER A 121 -9.94 -9.22 -0.74
C SER A 121 -8.85 -8.51 0.05
N ILE A 122 -9.21 -7.51 0.87
CA ILE A 122 -8.24 -6.80 1.74
C ILE A 122 -8.61 -7.03 3.21
N SER A 123 -7.68 -7.52 4.01
CA SER A 123 -7.83 -7.71 5.45
C SER A 123 -7.08 -6.61 6.22
N GLY A 124 -7.59 -6.17 7.37
CA GLY A 124 -6.89 -5.25 8.29
C GLY A 124 -7.00 -3.74 7.98
N ALA A 125 -7.40 -3.34 6.77
CA ALA A 125 -7.57 -1.92 6.41
C ALA A 125 -8.93 -1.36 6.83
N ALA A 126 -9.08 -0.99 8.11
CA ALA A 126 -10.25 -0.25 8.59
C ALA A 126 -10.20 1.23 8.14
N ASN A 127 -11.33 1.78 7.69
CA ASN A 127 -11.52 3.20 7.31
C ASN A 127 -10.65 3.73 6.15
N VAL A 128 -10.03 2.86 5.35
CA VAL A 128 -9.30 3.28 4.14
C VAL A 128 -10.18 3.07 2.91
N THR A 129 -10.20 4.06 2.01
CA THR A 129 -10.91 3.90 0.73
C THR A 129 -10.25 2.80 -0.09
N ARG A 130 -10.99 1.71 -0.32
CA ARG A 130 -10.48 0.52 -1.00
C ARG A 130 -10.34 0.76 -2.52
N PRO A 131 -9.34 0.16 -3.18
CA PRO A 131 -9.20 0.20 -4.63
C PRO A 131 -10.42 -0.41 -5.33
N LYS A 132 -10.86 0.15 -6.46
CA LYS A 132 -11.97 -0.40 -7.23
C LYS A 132 -11.66 -1.85 -7.66
N GLY A 133 -12.57 -2.77 -7.33
CA GLY A 133 -12.45 -4.20 -7.63
C GLY A 133 -11.83 -5.06 -6.51
N CYS A 134 -11.48 -4.47 -5.37
CA CYS A 134 -11.12 -5.22 -4.16
C CYS A 134 -12.19 -5.01 -3.08
N GLN A 135 -12.74 -6.11 -2.58
CA GLN A 135 -13.80 -6.12 -1.56
C GLN A 135 -13.24 -6.32 -0.18
#